data_AF-A0A168PI45-F1
#
_entry.id   AF-A0A168PI45-F1
#
_cell.length_a   1.000
_cell.length_b   1.000
_cell.length_c   1.000
_cell.angle_alpha   90.00
_cell.angle_beta   90.00
_cell.angle_gamma   90.00
#
_symmetry.space_group_name_H-M   'P 1'
#
loop_
_entity.id
_entity.type
_entity.pdbx_description
1 polymer ?
#
loop_
_entity_poly.entity_id
_entity_poly.type
_entity_poly.pdbx_seq_one_letter_code
_entity_poly.pdbx_strand_id
1 'polypeptide(L)'
;MTTTTSWNTLPLEVWTIIFSHLGSAKQLAKYRLVCKAWDPLIERAMFSQPLTLIDERRIVRILNVLQQKPSICRHIRSLDMTCCSYLPIRLQRTLFNRIQRFKNLKELRLTTTRVRYLTDVDSIIGKYPRLKSLTLALQGVILPQANEDDFLTWMLGNVQPSVSVGDITVNCTTPDASLIEYLLFKYPNISSAYFEYVEDGRFGAMQRILNHLQAISNVEIDKWWVKNDADLVVAVLSALKSLENFVAIRRSTNRLISGQDLAMGAHRIQTRDYTRFYLFVSEEAVPQILALVNQTLGSLGNLDIDYRDNTNLSNLPGTQDTSTFDRFFNMISVARRTRLFGTHIPRFQLPAGNVVMSTSLHELELCGCIINGRVFSVLDQVAPNLKYLNLISCILNIQRTQNYHIKMPSSDLASLSIIIERSFRDTICGTYDVFKLKIADLKLRSLWLHNNMIGTENKQMVSLLVSTMSSTQYFALKPETPTALRAISEQDYLKFSADERPSIVIECRSLGDLELNLGALKLDLKIDAERPIESIEDWI
;
A
#
# COMPACT_ATOMS: atom_id res chain seq x y z
N MET A 1 20.31 -42.53 47.82
CA MET A 1 20.71 -41.13 48.08
C MET A 1 20.17 -40.26 46.95
N THR A 2 19.06 -39.57 47.17
CA THR A 2 18.53 -38.60 46.19
C THR A 2 19.29 -37.30 46.38
N THR A 3 20.24 -37.02 45.48
CA THR A 3 20.89 -35.72 45.40
C THR A 3 19.83 -34.68 45.01
N THR A 4 19.28 -33.97 45.98
CA THR A 4 18.41 -32.83 45.71
C THR A 4 19.24 -31.76 45.04
N THR A 5 19.08 -31.58 43.74
CA THR A 5 19.70 -30.50 42.98
C THR A 5 19.15 -29.17 43.51
N SER A 6 20.00 -28.45 44.24
CA SER A 6 19.65 -27.15 44.81
C SER A 6 19.67 -26.10 43.72
N TRP A 7 18.51 -25.55 43.36
CA TRP A 7 18.40 -24.43 42.40
C TRP A 7 19.23 -23.20 42.80
N ASN A 8 19.61 -23.08 44.08
CA ASN A 8 20.41 -21.97 44.59
C ASN A 8 21.86 -21.96 44.08
N THR A 9 22.33 -23.03 43.42
CA THR A 9 23.68 -23.10 42.85
C THR A 9 23.76 -22.59 41.41
N LEU A 10 22.64 -22.21 40.79
CA LEU A 10 22.66 -21.66 39.43
C LEU A 10 23.35 -20.28 39.39
N PRO A 11 24.24 -20.03 38.42
CA PRO A 11 24.84 -18.71 38.21
C PRO A 11 23.81 -17.60 37.99
N LEU A 12 24.17 -16.37 38.36
CA LEU A 12 23.31 -15.19 38.30
C LEU A 12 22.80 -14.91 36.87
N GLU A 13 23.66 -15.18 35.89
CA GLU A 13 23.42 -15.01 34.47
C GLU A 13 22.30 -15.93 34.01
N VAL A 14 22.32 -17.18 34.47
CA VAL A 14 21.29 -18.18 34.16
C VAL A 14 19.95 -17.76 34.73
N TRP A 15 19.90 -17.29 35.98
CA TRP A 15 18.67 -16.74 36.56
C TRP A 15 18.15 -15.52 35.80
N THR A 16 19.04 -14.63 35.36
CA THR A 16 18.66 -13.45 34.57
C THR A 16 18.03 -13.86 33.23
N ILE A 17 18.58 -14.89 32.58
CA ILE A 17 18.02 -15.46 31.35
C ILE A 17 16.65 -16.08 31.64
N ILE A 18 16.55 -16.95 32.65
CA ILE A 18 15.27 -17.58 33.06
C ILE A 18 14.20 -16.52 33.28
N PHE A 19 14.48 -15.51 34.11
CA PHE A 19 13.52 -14.45 34.41
C PHE A 19 13.23 -13.54 33.22
N SER A 20 14.14 -13.40 32.24
CA SER A 20 13.84 -12.67 31.00
C SER A 20 12.84 -13.39 30.10
N HIS A 21 12.72 -14.71 30.23
CA HIS A 21 11.73 -15.53 29.52
C HIS A 21 10.42 -15.73 30.29
N LEU A 22 10.38 -15.42 31.59
CA LEU A 22 9.14 -15.45 32.35
C LEU A 22 8.24 -14.29 31.91
N GLY A 23 7.04 -14.62 31.43
CA GLY A 23 6.16 -13.75 30.66
C GLY A 23 5.91 -12.34 31.21
N SER A 24 4.70 -12.05 31.68
CA SER A 24 4.32 -10.66 32.01
C SER A 24 4.97 -10.18 33.32
N ALA A 25 5.15 -8.85 33.46
CA ALA A 25 5.57 -8.23 34.73
C ALA A 25 4.72 -8.66 35.95
N LYS A 26 3.44 -9.04 35.73
CA LYS A 26 2.54 -9.58 36.76
C LYS A 26 2.99 -10.97 37.26
N GLN A 27 3.50 -11.82 36.38
CA GLN A 27 4.05 -13.12 36.77
C GLN A 27 5.36 -12.94 37.53
N LEU A 28 6.26 -12.10 37.02
CA LEU A 28 7.50 -11.75 37.71
C LEU A 28 7.22 -11.23 39.13
N ALA A 29 6.25 -10.34 39.32
CA ALA A 29 5.87 -9.84 40.64
C ALA A 29 5.48 -10.95 41.64
N LYS A 30 4.86 -12.06 41.19
CA LYS A 30 4.56 -13.22 42.05
C LYS A 30 5.83 -13.95 42.47
N TYR A 31 6.77 -14.12 41.53
CA TYR A 31 8.03 -14.82 41.81
C TYR A 31 8.94 -14.05 42.78
N ARG A 32 8.78 -12.72 42.93
CA ARG A 32 9.47 -11.94 43.97
C ARG A 32 9.17 -12.43 45.38
N LEU A 33 8.02 -13.07 45.59
CA LEU A 33 7.57 -13.56 46.89
C LEU A 33 8.11 -14.95 47.25
N VAL A 34 8.80 -15.62 46.32
CA VAL A 34 9.30 -16.99 46.54
C VAL A 34 10.44 -17.00 47.56
N CYS A 35 11.47 -16.16 47.36
CA CYS A 35 12.56 -16.01 48.33
C CYS A 35 13.27 -14.65 48.18
N LYS A 36 13.95 -14.21 49.25
CA LYS A 36 14.65 -12.91 49.28
C LYS A 36 15.78 -12.80 48.26
N ALA A 37 16.42 -13.92 47.90
CA ALA A 37 17.53 -13.94 46.94
C ALA A 37 17.06 -13.62 45.51
N TRP A 38 15.81 -13.98 45.17
CA TRP A 38 15.26 -13.74 43.83
C TRP A 38 14.75 -12.33 43.63
N ASP A 39 14.36 -11.62 44.71
CA ASP A 39 13.80 -10.27 44.65
C ASP A 39 14.60 -9.30 43.77
N PRO A 40 15.93 -9.09 43.96
CA PRO A 40 16.70 -8.17 43.12
C PRO A 40 16.85 -8.63 41.66
N LEU A 41 16.85 -9.94 41.40
CA LEU A 41 16.99 -10.50 40.05
C LEU A 41 15.72 -10.32 39.24
N ILE A 42 14.59 -10.58 39.90
CA ILE A 42 13.28 -10.41 39.32
C ILE A 42 12.97 -8.92 39.16
N GLU A 43 13.32 -8.07 40.12
CA GLU A 43 13.20 -6.61 39.97
C GLU A 43 14.00 -6.14 38.75
N ARG A 44 15.25 -6.59 38.59
CA ARG A 44 16.05 -6.33 37.39
C ARG A 44 15.36 -6.82 36.11
N ALA A 45 14.81 -8.04 36.10
CA ALA A 45 14.12 -8.60 34.94
C ALA A 45 12.85 -7.79 34.59
N MET A 46 12.03 -7.45 35.59
CA MET A 46 10.81 -6.64 35.41
C MET A 46 11.12 -5.30 34.75
N PHE A 47 12.14 -4.58 35.24
CA PHE A 47 12.51 -3.28 34.69
C PHE A 47 13.35 -3.37 33.40
N SER A 48 13.79 -4.57 33.00
CA SER A 48 14.42 -4.78 31.69
C SER A 48 13.40 -5.02 30.57
N GLN A 49 12.14 -5.32 30.91
CA GLN A 49 11.05 -5.43 29.95
C GLN A 49 10.66 -4.03 29.40
N PRO A 50 10.03 -3.96 28.21
CA PRO A 50 9.48 -2.70 27.69
C PRO A 50 8.50 -2.05 28.68
N LEU A 51 8.78 -0.81 29.05
CA LEU A 51 8.00 -0.08 30.04
C LEU A 51 6.97 0.82 29.34
N THR A 52 5.71 0.39 29.30
CA THR A 52 4.61 1.16 28.71
C THR A 52 3.87 2.00 29.75
N LEU A 53 3.91 3.33 29.58
CA LEU A 53 3.30 4.31 30.46
C LEU A 53 1.91 4.73 29.93
N ILE A 54 0.93 3.85 30.12
CA ILE A 54 -0.42 3.98 29.53
C ILE A 54 -1.34 4.94 30.31
N ASP A 55 -1.12 5.09 31.62
CA ASP A 55 -2.01 5.89 32.47
C ASP A 55 -1.25 6.63 33.57
N GLU A 56 -1.87 7.70 34.09
CA GLU A 56 -1.30 8.54 35.16
C GLU A 56 -0.95 7.74 36.41
N ARG A 57 -1.79 6.77 36.82
CA ARG A 57 -1.57 6.00 38.05
C ARG A 57 -0.31 5.15 37.94
N ARG A 58 -0.07 4.50 36.79
CA ARG A 58 1.16 3.74 36.52
C ARG A 58 2.38 4.64 36.54
N ILE A 59 2.28 5.83 35.95
CA ILE A 59 3.38 6.80 35.91
C ILE A 59 3.76 7.24 37.32
N VAL A 60 2.79 7.65 38.13
CA VAL A 60 3.04 8.05 39.52
C VAL A 60 3.67 6.90 40.31
N ARG A 61 3.19 5.66 40.16
CA ARG A 61 3.79 4.48 40.81
C ARG A 61 5.24 4.27 40.39
N ILE A 62 5.53 4.34 39.10
CA ILE A 62 6.89 4.17 38.58
C ILE A 62 7.79 5.30 39.07
N LEU A 63 7.32 6.55 39.07
CA LEU A 63 8.08 7.69 39.60
C LEU A 63 8.40 7.51 41.09
N ASN A 64 7.45 7.03 41.89
CA ASN A 64 7.67 6.73 43.30
C ASN A 64 8.72 5.63 43.48
N VAL A 65 8.67 4.55 42.68
CA VAL A 65 9.67 3.48 42.73
C VAL A 65 11.05 3.99 42.32
N LEU A 66 11.15 4.77 41.24
CA LEU A 66 12.42 5.34 40.77
C LEU A 66 12.99 6.38 41.74
N GLN A 67 12.13 7.04 42.52
CA GLN A 67 12.55 7.94 43.59
C GLN A 67 13.13 7.16 44.77
N GLN A 68 12.50 6.05 45.17
CA GLN A 68 12.96 5.21 46.28
C GLN A 68 14.20 4.38 45.91
N LYS A 69 14.30 3.92 44.66
CA LYS A 69 15.36 3.04 44.16
C LYS A 69 15.96 3.56 42.84
N PRO A 70 16.80 4.62 42.89
CA PRO A 70 17.37 5.21 41.67
C PRO A 70 18.22 4.25 40.83
N SER A 71 18.81 3.22 41.46
CA SER A 71 19.63 2.22 40.76
C SER A 71 18.84 1.42 39.70
N ILE A 72 17.52 1.32 39.83
CA ILE A 72 16.64 0.62 38.86
C ILE A 72 16.71 1.28 37.48
N CYS A 73 16.97 2.59 37.41
CA CYS A 73 17.09 3.34 36.16
C CYS A 73 18.07 2.69 35.16
N ARG A 74 19.10 1.99 35.63
CA ARG A 74 20.10 1.35 34.77
C ARG A 74 19.59 0.09 34.07
N HIS A 75 18.46 -0.46 34.50
CA HIS A 75 17.87 -1.68 33.94
C HIS A 75 16.84 -1.37 32.85
N ILE A 76 16.28 -0.15 32.82
CA ILE A 76 15.32 0.28 31.81
C ILE A 76 16.01 0.45 30.45
N ARG A 77 15.54 -0.32 29.47
CA ARG A 77 16.08 -0.36 28.11
C ARG A 77 15.08 0.11 27.05
N SER A 78 13.78 -0.01 27.32
CA SER A 78 12.72 0.38 26.40
C SER A 78 11.64 1.13 27.17
N LEU A 79 11.26 2.30 26.67
CA LEU A 79 10.29 3.19 27.30
C LEU A 79 9.28 3.67 26.25
N ASP A 80 8.01 3.39 26.51
CA ASP A 80 6.89 3.85 25.68
C ASP A 80 6.03 4.84 26.48
N MET A 81 5.98 6.07 25.97
CA MET A 81 5.30 7.23 26.53
C MET A 81 4.10 7.65 25.67
N THR A 82 3.45 6.73 24.96
CA THR A 82 2.34 7.02 24.05
C THR A 82 1.16 7.77 24.66
N CYS A 83 0.87 7.55 25.95
CA CYS A 83 -0.24 8.22 26.63
C CYS A 83 0.17 9.53 27.34
N CYS A 84 1.41 9.99 27.16
CA CYS A 84 1.91 11.16 27.90
C CYS A 84 1.26 12.48 27.47
N SER A 85 0.72 12.56 26.26
CA SER A 85 -0.03 13.71 25.75
C SER A 85 -1.18 14.15 26.67
N TYR A 86 -1.82 13.21 27.36
CA TYR A 86 -2.97 13.47 28.24
C TYR A 86 -2.61 13.85 29.69
N LEU A 87 -1.33 13.79 30.05
CA LEU A 87 -0.92 13.99 31.44
C LEU A 87 -0.85 15.47 31.84
N PRO A 88 -1.12 15.79 33.13
CA PRO A 88 -0.89 17.12 33.66
C PRO A 88 0.55 17.61 33.45
N ILE A 89 0.70 18.93 33.27
CA ILE A 89 1.99 19.55 32.89
C ILE A 89 3.12 19.19 33.85
N ARG A 90 2.80 19.28 35.14
CA ARG A 90 3.73 19.01 36.23
C ARG A 90 4.23 17.57 36.19
N LEU A 91 3.36 16.62 35.87
CA LEU A 91 3.72 15.20 35.86
C LEU A 91 4.63 14.88 34.69
N GLN A 92 4.34 15.41 33.49
CA GLN A 92 5.23 15.25 32.34
C GLN A 92 6.63 15.80 32.61
N ARG A 93 6.75 17.02 33.17
CA ARG A 93 8.05 17.62 33.52
C ARG A 93 8.81 16.77 34.55
N THR A 94 8.13 16.30 35.58
CA THR A 94 8.72 15.38 36.57
C THR A 94 9.21 14.09 35.91
N LEU A 95 8.41 13.52 35.01
CA LEU A 95 8.78 12.32 34.27
C LEU A 95 10.02 12.59 33.40
N PHE A 96 10.01 13.64 32.57
CA PHE A 96 11.14 14.03 31.73
C PHE A 96 12.43 14.20 32.55
N ASN A 97 12.37 14.88 33.69
CA ASN A 97 13.55 15.06 34.56
C ASN A 97 14.08 13.73 35.14
N ARG A 98 13.21 12.73 35.35
CA ARG A 98 13.61 11.43 35.92
C ARG A 98 14.14 10.48 34.84
N ILE A 99 13.52 10.45 33.66
CA ILE A 99 13.93 9.56 32.57
C ILE A 99 15.34 9.88 32.06
N GLN A 100 15.84 11.11 32.22
CA GLN A 100 17.23 11.49 31.91
C GLN A 100 18.30 10.63 32.60
N ARG A 101 17.92 9.88 33.64
CA ARG A 101 18.77 8.93 34.37
C ARG A 101 18.88 7.56 33.68
N PHE A 102 18.10 7.28 32.64
CA PHE A 102 18.05 5.98 31.95
C PHE A 102 19.21 5.87 30.94
N LYS A 103 20.45 5.79 31.43
CA LYS A 103 21.66 5.77 30.58
C LYS A 103 21.78 4.56 29.65
N ASN A 104 20.97 3.52 29.88
CA ASN A 104 20.96 2.28 29.09
C ASN A 104 19.73 2.15 28.18
N LEU A 105 18.98 3.24 27.99
CA LEU A 105 17.83 3.25 27.10
C LEU A 105 18.28 3.00 25.65
N LYS A 106 17.65 2.00 25.02
CA LYS A 106 17.86 1.57 23.63
C LYS A 106 16.65 1.89 22.75
N GLU A 107 15.46 1.95 23.32
CA GLU A 107 14.23 2.23 22.59
C GLU A 107 13.47 3.33 23.33
N LEU A 108 13.08 4.37 22.61
CA LEU A 108 12.27 5.47 23.13
C LEU A 108 11.12 5.73 22.18
N ARG A 109 9.89 5.54 22.68
CA ARG A 109 8.68 5.96 21.99
C ARG A 109 8.07 7.12 22.76
N LEU A 110 8.10 8.31 22.16
CA LEU A 110 7.68 9.56 22.79
C LEU A 110 6.46 10.12 22.08
N THR A 111 5.33 10.19 22.77
CA THR A 111 4.15 10.94 22.32
C THR A 111 3.94 12.15 23.20
N THR A 112 3.98 13.34 22.62
CA THR A 112 3.87 14.59 23.40
C THR A 112 3.27 15.73 22.58
N THR A 113 2.50 16.57 23.26
CA THR A 113 1.88 17.79 22.71
C THR A 113 2.67 19.06 23.04
N ARG A 114 3.77 18.91 23.78
CA ARG A 114 4.47 20.02 24.45
C ARG A 114 5.77 20.41 23.81
N VAL A 115 6.29 19.58 22.93
CA VAL A 115 7.55 19.87 22.27
C VAL A 115 7.24 20.84 21.15
N ARG A 116 7.43 22.13 21.44
CA ARG A 116 7.18 23.23 20.50
C ARG A 116 8.42 23.58 19.68
N TYR A 117 9.60 23.29 20.23
CA TYR A 117 10.88 23.65 19.64
C TYR A 117 11.79 22.44 19.48
N LEU A 118 12.62 22.44 18.44
CA LEU A 118 13.61 21.39 18.20
C LEU A 118 14.65 21.29 19.33
N THR A 119 14.94 22.38 20.03
CA THR A 119 15.80 22.37 21.22
C THR A 119 15.26 21.49 22.34
N ASP A 120 13.93 21.42 22.50
CA ASP A 120 13.32 20.57 23.50
C ASP A 120 13.48 19.10 23.10
N VAL A 121 13.23 18.76 21.82
CA VAL A 121 13.49 17.43 21.26
C VAL A 121 14.94 17.05 21.53
N ASP A 122 15.89 17.92 21.16
CA ASP A 122 17.32 17.69 21.30
C ASP A 122 17.74 17.45 22.75
N SER A 123 17.26 18.30 23.65
CA SER A 123 17.54 18.19 25.08
C SER A 123 17.05 16.89 25.71
N ILE A 124 15.96 16.31 25.17
CA ILE A 124 15.39 15.04 25.61
C ILE A 124 16.20 13.89 25.02
N ILE A 125 16.33 13.82 23.70
CA ILE A 125 16.94 12.66 23.02
C ILE A 125 18.46 12.61 23.20
N GLY A 126 19.12 13.76 23.33
CA GLY A 126 20.57 13.86 23.57
C GLY A 126 21.04 13.26 24.91
N LYS A 127 20.12 12.87 25.79
CA LYS A 127 20.44 12.25 27.10
C LYS A 127 20.66 10.75 27.00
N TYR A 128 20.38 10.13 25.85
CA TYR A 128 20.38 8.69 25.63
C TYR A 128 21.42 8.27 24.57
N PRO A 129 22.71 8.18 24.91
CA PRO A 129 23.78 7.87 23.95
C PRO A 129 23.77 6.42 23.42
N ARG A 130 22.90 5.55 23.96
CA ARG A 130 22.76 4.14 23.60
C ARG A 130 21.45 3.84 22.87
N LEU A 131 20.71 4.89 22.51
CA LEU A 131 19.42 4.78 21.85
C LEU A 131 19.64 4.16 20.46
N LYS A 132 18.88 3.11 20.13
CA LYS A 132 18.93 2.39 18.86
C LYS A 132 17.70 2.64 18.00
N SER A 133 16.54 2.77 18.63
CA SER A 133 15.26 3.03 17.98
C SER A 133 14.58 4.23 18.64
N LEU A 134 14.11 5.15 17.80
CA LEU A 134 13.42 6.37 18.20
C LEU A 134 12.08 6.47 17.48
N THR A 135 10.99 6.46 18.23
CA THR A 135 9.67 6.79 17.71
C THR A 135 9.18 8.09 18.31
N LEU A 136 8.90 9.07 17.46
CA LEU A 136 8.33 10.36 17.86
C LEU A 136 6.91 10.45 17.33
N ALA A 137 5.96 10.74 18.22
CA ALA A 137 4.62 11.12 17.83
C ALA A 137 4.24 12.47 18.43
N LEU A 138 4.49 13.53 17.66
CA LEU A 138 4.39 14.91 18.15
C LEU A 138 3.10 15.54 17.65
N GLN A 139 2.35 16.15 18.56
CA GLN A 139 1.14 16.90 18.21
C GLN A 139 1.45 18.39 18.16
N GLY A 140 1.07 19.04 17.06
CA GLY A 140 1.28 20.47 16.83
C GLY A 140 2.45 20.78 15.89
N VAL A 141 2.55 22.05 15.50
CA VAL A 141 3.65 22.56 14.65
C VAL A 141 4.88 22.75 15.52
N ILE A 142 5.97 22.09 15.15
CA ILE A 142 7.28 22.38 15.72
C ILE A 142 7.80 23.59 14.97
N LEU A 143 7.84 24.73 15.65
CA LEU A 143 8.28 25.95 15.00
C LEU A 143 9.81 25.95 14.93
N PRO A 144 10.40 26.20 13.75
CA PRO A 144 11.80 26.60 13.72
C PRO A 144 11.94 27.86 14.58
N GLN A 145 12.98 27.91 15.40
CA GLN A 145 13.18 29.05 16.31
C GLN A 145 13.50 30.35 15.56
N ALA A 146 13.82 30.27 14.27
CA ALA A 146 14.33 31.36 13.46
C ALA A 146 14.19 31.08 11.95
N ASN A 147 14.80 31.91 11.10
CA ASN A 147 14.85 31.69 9.64
C ASN A 147 15.74 30.45 9.29
N GLU A 148 15.82 30.08 8.01
CA GLU A 148 16.58 28.89 7.58
C GLU A 148 18.08 28.97 7.92
N ASP A 149 18.71 30.13 7.73
CA ASP A 149 20.13 30.32 8.03
C ASP A 149 20.43 30.19 9.52
N ASP A 150 19.55 30.75 10.35
CA ASP A 150 19.62 30.63 11.81
C ASP A 150 19.38 29.20 12.27
N PHE A 151 18.45 28.46 11.62
CA PHE A 151 18.22 27.04 11.89
C PHE A 151 19.45 26.20 11.55
N LEU A 152 20.07 26.41 10.39
CA LEU A 152 21.31 25.74 10.00
C LEU A 152 22.46 26.09 10.93
N THR A 153 22.62 27.37 11.27
CA THR A 153 23.64 27.85 12.22
C THR A 153 23.44 27.20 13.59
N TRP A 154 22.20 27.14 14.08
CA TRP A 154 21.87 26.46 15.33
C TRP A 154 22.21 24.96 15.24
N MET A 155 21.77 24.27 14.18
CA MET A 155 21.98 22.84 14.00
C MET A 155 23.47 22.50 13.97
N LEU A 156 24.26 23.22 13.17
CA LEU A 156 25.70 23.03 13.06
C LEU A 156 26.44 23.38 14.35
N GLY A 157 26.01 24.40 15.09
CA GLY A 157 26.66 24.86 16.31
C GLY A 157 26.28 24.09 17.59
N ASN A 158 25.07 23.51 17.64
CA ASN A 158 24.49 22.98 18.88
C ASN A 158 24.16 21.49 18.83
N VAL A 159 23.98 20.90 17.65
CA VAL A 159 23.56 19.50 17.52
C VAL A 159 24.78 18.63 17.29
N GLN A 160 25.04 17.73 18.23
CA GLN A 160 26.12 16.74 18.11
C GLN A 160 25.61 15.48 17.43
N PRO A 161 26.18 15.07 16.27
CA PRO A 161 25.80 13.83 15.60
C PRO A 161 26.02 12.60 16.49
N SER A 162 25.15 11.61 16.34
CA SER A 162 25.16 10.35 17.08
C SER A 162 24.92 9.18 16.14
N VAL A 163 25.78 8.17 16.22
CA VAL A 163 25.69 6.94 15.41
C VAL A 163 24.85 5.84 16.06
N SER A 164 24.21 6.15 17.19
CA SER A 164 23.58 5.12 18.04
C SER A 164 22.24 4.62 17.48
N VAL A 165 21.46 5.51 16.86
CA VAL A 165 20.10 5.23 16.36
C VAL A 165 20.18 4.70 14.93
N GLY A 166 19.65 3.49 14.72
CA GLY A 166 19.50 2.87 13.41
C GLY A 166 18.08 2.96 12.87
N ASP A 167 17.07 3.10 13.74
CA ASP A 167 15.65 3.09 13.34
C ASP A 167 14.93 4.35 13.84
N ILE A 168 14.29 5.07 12.92
CA ILE A 168 13.48 6.25 13.23
C ILE A 168 12.06 6.09 12.72
N THR A 169 11.09 6.49 13.54
CA THR A 169 9.68 6.56 13.18
C THR A 169 9.13 7.92 13.61
N VAL A 170 8.60 8.70 12.69
CA VAL A 170 7.98 10.00 12.97
C VAL A 170 6.51 9.95 12.55
N ASN A 171 5.63 9.96 13.55
CA ASN A 171 4.16 9.99 13.40
C ASN A 171 3.67 11.35 13.89
N CYS A 172 3.69 12.34 13.02
CA CYS A 172 3.30 13.70 13.38
C CYS A 172 2.14 14.10 12.48
N THR A 173 1.18 14.84 13.04
CA THR A 173 0.04 15.33 12.24
C THR A 173 0.46 16.39 11.22
N THR A 174 1.51 17.15 11.54
CA THR A 174 2.08 18.24 10.74
C THR A 174 3.59 18.41 11.06
N PRO A 175 4.43 17.40 10.79
CA PRO A 175 5.87 17.52 10.95
C PRO A 175 6.38 18.54 9.96
N ASP A 176 6.95 19.60 10.53
CA ASP A 176 7.76 20.54 9.78
C ASP A 176 9.00 19.84 9.25
N ALA A 177 9.40 20.19 8.03
CA ALA A 177 10.60 19.68 7.37
C ALA A 177 11.85 19.75 8.24
N SER A 178 11.98 20.81 9.06
CA SER A 178 13.15 20.99 9.92
C SER A 178 13.28 19.91 10.99
N LEU A 179 12.19 19.25 11.43
CA LEU A 179 12.30 18.11 12.34
C LEU A 179 12.98 16.92 11.65
N ILE A 180 12.56 16.61 10.43
CA ILE A 180 13.10 15.49 9.65
C ILE A 180 14.57 15.78 9.33
N GLU A 181 14.87 16.99 8.84
CA GLU A 181 16.24 17.43 8.57
C GLU A 181 17.12 17.32 9.82
N TYR A 182 16.64 17.82 10.96
CA TYR A 182 17.34 17.71 12.24
C TYR A 182 17.62 16.25 12.64
N LEU A 183 16.65 15.35 12.50
CA LEU A 183 16.82 13.94 12.87
C LEU A 183 17.83 13.24 11.95
N LEU A 184 17.78 13.52 10.65
CA LEU A 184 18.70 12.96 9.67
C LEU A 184 20.13 13.51 9.86
N PHE A 185 20.27 14.78 10.22
CA PHE A 185 21.56 15.37 10.59
C PHE A 185 22.11 14.76 11.89
N LYS A 186 21.26 14.65 12.92
CA LYS A 186 21.66 14.12 14.22
C LYS A 186 22.02 12.65 14.17
N TYR A 187 21.37 11.86 13.33
CA TYR A 187 21.56 10.42 13.25
C TYR A 187 21.99 10.00 11.83
N PRO A 188 23.26 10.19 11.45
CA PRO A 188 23.72 9.94 10.08
C PRO A 188 23.73 8.46 9.67
N ASN A 189 23.67 7.52 10.64
CA ASN A 189 23.76 6.07 10.39
C ASN A 189 22.39 5.35 10.47
N ILE A 190 21.30 6.04 10.16
CA ILE A 190 19.97 5.43 10.12
C ILE A 190 19.93 4.36 9.02
N SER A 191 19.50 3.16 9.37
CA SER A 191 19.23 2.07 8.44
C SER A 191 17.77 2.02 8.01
N SER A 192 16.84 2.45 8.87
CA SER A 192 15.40 2.46 8.60
C SER A 192 14.74 3.75 9.07
N ALA A 193 13.97 4.39 8.19
CA ALA A 193 13.23 5.60 8.51
C ALA A 193 11.77 5.48 8.04
N TYR A 194 10.83 5.82 8.93
CA TYR A 194 9.40 5.95 8.62
C TYR A 194 8.93 7.37 8.94
N PHE A 195 8.29 8.03 7.97
CA PHE A 195 7.69 9.35 8.13
C PHE A 195 6.22 9.28 7.68
N GLU A 196 5.28 9.47 8.62
CA GLU A 196 3.86 9.42 8.30
C GLU A 196 3.42 10.61 7.43
N TYR A 197 3.97 11.78 7.73
CA TYR A 197 3.65 13.03 7.07
C TYR A 197 4.95 13.80 6.82
N VAL A 198 5.01 14.54 5.73
CA VAL A 198 6.06 15.52 5.42
C VAL A 198 5.34 16.71 4.78
N GLU A 199 5.41 17.88 5.40
CA GLU A 199 4.98 19.11 4.73
C GLU A 199 6.14 19.68 3.93
N ASP A 200 5.83 20.26 2.77
CA ASP A 200 6.78 21.10 2.06
C ASP A 200 7.35 22.18 2.97
N GLY A 201 8.65 22.08 3.20
CA GLY A 201 9.47 23.14 3.76
C GLY A 201 10.05 24.00 2.64
N ARG A 202 10.98 24.89 3.01
CA ARG A 202 11.75 25.64 2.02
C ARG A 202 12.58 24.67 1.17
N PHE A 203 12.71 24.96 -0.13
CA PHE A 203 13.39 24.09 -1.11
C PHE A 203 14.78 23.61 -0.65
N GLY A 204 15.54 24.48 0.03
CA GLY A 204 16.86 24.14 0.58
C GLY A 204 16.84 22.97 1.57
N ALA A 205 15.87 22.93 2.49
CA ALA A 205 15.69 21.85 3.45
C ALA A 205 15.34 20.54 2.76
N MET A 206 14.47 20.59 1.74
CA MET A 206 14.04 19.40 0.99
C MET A 206 15.22 18.70 0.32
N GLN A 207 16.09 19.43 -0.38
CA GLN A 207 17.25 18.83 -1.04
C GLN A 207 18.19 18.15 -0.03
N ARG A 208 18.40 18.76 1.15
CA ARG A 208 19.24 18.16 2.21
C ARG A 208 18.60 16.89 2.77
N ILE A 209 17.29 16.91 3.03
CA ILE A 209 16.54 15.71 3.43
C ILE A 209 16.68 14.60 2.37
N LEU A 210 16.46 14.91 1.09
CA LEU A 210 16.57 13.95 0.00
C LEU A 210 17.96 13.32 -0.10
N ASN A 211 19.02 14.12 0.04
CA ASN A 211 20.40 13.63 0.06
C ASN A 211 20.63 12.62 1.20
N HIS A 212 20.04 12.87 2.37
CA HIS A 212 20.10 11.92 3.49
C HIS A 212 19.27 10.66 3.23
N LEU A 213 18.06 10.78 2.71
CA LEU A 213 17.19 9.64 2.41
C LEU A 213 17.80 8.69 1.36
N GLN A 214 18.61 9.21 0.43
CA GLN A 214 19.33 8.39 -0.55
C GLN A 214 20.26 7.36 0.09
N ALA A 215 20.86 7.71 1.23
CA ALA A 215 21.82 6.87 1.95
C ALA A 215 21.16 5.83 2.87
N ILE A 216 19.86 5.95 3.15
CA ILE A 216 19.14 5.05 4.07
C ILE A 216 18.66 3.81 3.31
N SER A 217 18.91 2.63 3.90
CA SER A 217 18.58 1.35 3.26
C SER A 217 17.09 1.05 3.19
N ASN A 218 16.30 1.48 4.17
CA ASN A 218 14.86 1.34 4.19
C ASN A 218 14.18 2.67 4.50
N VAL A 219 13.41 3.20 3.56
CA VAL A 219 12.70 4.47 3.71
C VAL A 219 11.23 4.26 3.41
N GLU A 220 10.37 4.67 4.34
CA GLU A 220 8.93 4.71 4.15
C GLU A 220 8.43 6.12 4.47
N ILE A 221 7.70 6.69 3.51
CA ILE A 221 7.05 7.98 3.59
C ILE A 221 5.59 7.73 3.21
N ASP A 222 4.67 7.86 4.16
CA ASP A 222 3.24 7.62 3.89
C ASP A 222 2.66 8.78 3.09
N LYS A 223 2.88 10.03 3.53
CA LYS A 223 2.36 11.24 2.88
C LYS A 223 3.36 12.37 2.88
N TRP A 224 3.64 12.93 1.72
CA TRP A 224 4.45 14.11 1.50
C TRP A 224 3.64 15.09 0.66
N TRP A 225 3.35 16.25 1.21
CA TRP A 225 2.52 17.26 0.56
C TRP A 225 3.37 18.21 -0.26
N VAL A 226 3.32 18.05 -1.58
CA VAL A 226 4.04 18.85 -2.56
C VAL A 226 3.09 19.89 -3.18
N LYS A 227 3.34 21.18 -2.91
CA LYS A 227 2.49 22.30 -3.35
C LYS A 227 2.97 22.86 -4.68
N ASN A 228 2.37 22.40 -5.77
CA ASN A 228 2.61 22.88 -7.14
C ASN A 228 4.10 23.03 -7.53
N ASP A 229 4.94 22.12 -7.06
CA ASP A 229 6.39 22.14 -7.32
C ASP A 229 6.78 20.87 -8.08
N ALA A 230 6.70 20.95 -9.40
CA ALA A 230 7.07 19.84 -10.27
C ALA A 230 8.55 19.43 -10.11
N ASP A 231 9.43 20.40 -9.84
CA ASP A 231 10.86 20.15 -9.65
C ASP A 231 11.10 19.34 -8.37
N LEU A 232 10.36 19.64 -7.29
CA LEU A 232 10.42 18.84 -6.07
C LEU A 232 9.91 17.42 -6.29
N VAL A 233 8.83 17.21 -7.06
CA VAL A 233 8.36 15.86 -7.42
C VAL A 233 9.47 15.09 -8.15
N VAL A 234 10.10 15.71 -9.15
CA VAL A 234 11.22 15.12 -9.90
C VAL A 234 12.39 14.81 -8.97
N ALA A 235 12.71 15.70 -8.03
CA ALA A 235 13.79 15.51 -7.06
C ALA A 235 13.50 14.31 -6.13
N VAL A 236 12.28 14.19 -5.60
CA VAL A 236 11.87 13.08 -4.73
C VAL A 236 11.93 11.75 -5.51
N LEU A 237 11.34 11.70 -6.70
CA LEU A 237 11.36 10.52 -7.56
C LEU A 237 12.80 10.12 -7.91
N SER A 238 13.65 11.09 -8.28
CA SER A 238 15.06 10.86 -8.62
C SER A 238 15.87 10.35 -7.43
N ALA A 239 15.61 10.88 -6.24
CA ALA A 239 16.33 10.50 -5.03
C ALA A 239 15.94 9.11 -4.52
N LEU A 240 14.69 8.70 -4.70
CA LEU A 240 14.20 7.45 -4.14
C LEU A 240 14.05 6.32 -5.16
N LYS A 241 14.30 6.55 -6.45
CA LYS A 241 14.20 5.49 -7.47
C LYS A 241 15.18 4.33 -7.20
N SER A 242 14.77 3.15 -7.64
CA SER A 242 15.60 1.94 -7.64
C SER A 242 15.60 1.29 -9.03
N LEU A 243 16.11 0.06 -9.18
CA LEU A 243 16.04 -0.65 -10.46
C LEU A 243 14.61 -1.11 -10.78
N GLU A 244 13.85 -1.50 -9.75
CA GLU A 244 12.43 -1.83 -9.85
C GLU A 244 11.59 -0.73 -9.20
N ASN A 245 10.73 -0.09 -9.98
CA ASN A 245 9.87 1.01 -9.51
C ASN A 245 8.40 0.71 -9.78
N PHE A 246 7.58 0.73 -8.75
CA PHE A 246 6.13 0.66 -8.82
C PHE A 246 5.52 2.05 -8.57
N VAL A 247 4.51 2.47 -9.31
CA VAL A 247 3.83 3.76 -9.05
C VAL A 247 2.32 3.56 -8.96
N ALA A 248 1.75 3.67 -7.76
CA ALA A 248 0.30 3.76 -7.61
C ALA A 248 -0.14 5.22 -7.82
N ILE A 249 -1.11 5.47 -8.69
CA ILE A 249 -1.71 6.81 -8.87
C ILE A 249 -3.15 6.76 -8.39
N ARG A 250 -3.43 7.49 -7.32
CA ARG A 250 -4.76 7.54 -6.72
C ARG A 250 -5.33 8.93 -6.92
N ARG A 251 -6.62 9.00 -7.27
CA ARG A 251 -7.33 10.26 -7.24
C ARG A 251 -7.46 10.73 -5.80
N SER A 252 -7.00 11.95 -5.50
CA SER A 252 -7.26 12.55 -4.19
C SER A 252 -8.76 12.72 -3.97
N THR A 253 -9.28 12.13 -2.89
CA THR A 253 -10.64 12.43 -2.40
C THR A 253 -10.67 13.64 -1.48
N ASN A 254 -9.50 14.13 -1.08
CA ASN A 254 -9.40 15.21 -0.14
C ASN A 254 -9.67 16.52 -0.88
N ARG A 255 -10.80 17.17 -0.57
CA ARG A 255 -11.16 18.49 -1.12
C ARG A 255 -10.13 19.57 -0.82
N LEU A 256 -9.22 19.31 0.12
CA LEU A 256 -8.11 20.21 0.44
C LEU A 256 -7.01 20.21 -0.62
N ILE A 257 -6.96 19.20 -1.51
CA ILE A 257 -6.10 19.22 -2.69
C ILE A 257 -6.86 19.98 -3.78
N SER A 258 -6.62 21.28 -3.88
CA SER A 258 -7.13 22.12 -4.97
C SER A 258 -6.03 22.44 -5.97
N GLY A 259 -6.34 22.40 -7.27
CA GLY A 259 -5.37 22.76 -8.31
C GLY A 259 -4.26 21.72 -8.50
N GLN A 260 -3.01 22.17 -8.45
CA GLN A 260 -1.81 21.39 -8.77
C GLN A 260 -1.12 20.78 -7.54
N ASP A 261 -1.77 20.80 -6.38
CA ASP A 261 -1.26 20.13 -5.18
C ASP A 261 -1.21 18.60 -5.38
N LEU A 262 -0.15 17.99 -4.88
CA LEU A 262 0.09 16.55 -4.91
C LEU A 262 0.39 16.09 -3.49
N ALA A 263 -0.20 14.97 -3.05
CA ALA A 263 0.38 14.22 -1.94
C ALA A 263 1.10 12.99 -2.50
N MET A 264 2.32 12.72 -2.06
CA MET A 264 3.11 11.58 -2.52
C MET A 264 3.65 10.76 -1.35
N GLY A 265 3.67 9.45 -1.49
CA GLY A 265 4.32 8.52 -0.57
C GLY A 265 5.37 7.71 -1.32
N ALA A 266 6.31 7.13 -0.58
CA ALA A 266 7.35 6.29 -1.13
C ALA A 266 7.74 5.20 -0.12
N HIS A 267 7.89 3.97 -0.56
CA HIS A 267 8.45 2.87 0.21
C HIS A 267 9.61 2.27 -0.58
N ARG A 268 10.83 2.53 -0.14
CA ARG A 268 12.09 2.12 -0.77
C ARG A 268 12.81 1.10 0.10
N ILE A 269 13.17 -0.03 -0.49
CA ILE A 269 13.99 -1.08 0.12
C ILE A 269 15.24 -1.25 -0.75
N GLN A 270 16.33 -0.56 -0.39
CA GLN A 270 17.58 -0.54 -1.16
C GLN A 270 18.19 -1.93 -1.34
N THR A 271 18.08 -2.80 -0.33
CA THR A 271 18.62 -4.18 -0.40
C THR A 271 17.92 -5.07 -1.43
N ARG A 272 16.76 -4.64 -1.96
CA ARG A 272 16.00 -5.32 -3.00
C ARG A 272 15.97 -4.53 -4.31
N ASP A 273 16.68 -3.41 -4.39
CA ASP A 273 16.60 -2.45 -5.50
C ASP A 273 15.14 -2.14 -5.89
N TYR A 274 14.28 -1.97 -4.88
CA TYR A 274 12.84 -1.82 -5.04
C TYR A 274 12.34 -0.50 -4.44
N THR A 275 11.53 0.24 -5.21
CA THR A 275 10.78 1.39 -4.72
C THR A 275 9.33 1.34 -5.15
N ARG A 276 8.41 1.62 -4.22
CA ARG A 276 6.99 1.83 -4.49
C ARG A 276 6.59 3.26 -4.17
N PHE A 277 6.14 4.00 -5.17
CA PHE A 277 5.58 5.33 -5.02
C PHE A 277 4.05 5.27 -4.94
N TYR A 278 3.46 6.19 -4.18
CA TYR A 278 2.03 6.41 -4.08
C TYR A 278 1.74 7.88 -4.39
N LEU A 279 1.13 8.19 -5.52
CA LEU A 279 0.84 9.56 -5.93
C LEU A 279 -0.65 9.82 -5.78
N PHE A 280 -1.03 10.80 -4.95
CA PHE A 280 -2.39 11.27 -4.75
C PHE A 280 -2.55 12.60 -5.47
N VAL A 281 -3.08 12.54 -6.69
CA VAL A 281 -3.16 13.69 -7.59
C VAL A 281 -4.59 14.21 -7.69
N SER A 282 -4.71 15.51 -7.96
CA SER A 282 -5.93 16.05 -8.54
C SER A 282 -6.13 15.47 -9.94
N GLU A 283 -7.37 15.47 -10.37
CA GLU A 283 -7.77 14.85 -11.62
C GLU A 283 -7.19 15.55 -12.86
N GLU A 284 -7.03 16.87 -12.79
CA GLU A 284 -6.45 17.70 -13.86
C GLU A 284 -4.93 17.53 -13.96
N ALA A 285 -4.26 17.17 -12.86
CA ALA A 285 -2.81 17.02 -12.80
C ALA A 285 -2.29 15.68 -13.33
N VAL A 286 -3.16 14.67 -13.51
CA VAL A 286 -2.76 13.30 -13.91
C VAL A 286 -1.82 13.28 -15.14
N PRO A 287 -2.14 13.93 -16.27
CA PRO A 287 -1.29 13.86 -17.46
C PRO A 287 0.10 14.49 -17.24
N GLN A 288 0.17 15.60 -16.52
CA GLN A 288 1.42 16.29 -16.21
C GLN A 288 2.31 15.43 -15.30
N ILE A 289 1.72 14.86 -14.25
CA ILE A 289 2.44 13.98 -13.31
C ILE A 289 2.95 12.72 -13.99
N LEU A 290 2.18 12.14 -14.91
CA LEU A 290 2.64 10.98 -15.70
C LEU A 290 3.83 11.31 -16.59
N ALA A 291 3.79 12.46 -17.26
CA ALA A 291 4.93 12.95 -18.03
C ALA A 291 6.19 13.09 -17.15
N LEU A 292 6.06 13.67 -15.96
CA LEU A 292 7.16 13.79 -15.00
C LEU A 292 7.68 12.44 -14.50
N VAL A 293 6.78 11.51 -14.17
CA VAL A 293 7.14 10.14 -13.74
C VAL A 293 7.91 9.42 -14.85
N ASN A 294 7.41 9.47 -16.09
CA ASN A 294 8.04 8.84 -17.25
C ASN A 294 9.42 9.46 -17.54
N GLN A 295 9.53 10.79 -17.49
CA GLN A 295 10.79 11.49 -17.67
C GLN A 295 11.83 11.13 -16.59
N THR A 296 11.39 10.96 -15.34
CA THR A 296 12.30 10.82 -14.19
C THR A 296 12.74 9.38 -13.95
N LEU A 297 11.81 8.43 -14.09
CA LEU A 297 12.06 7.01 -13.81
C LEU A 297 12.61 6.24 -15.03
N GLY A 298 12.68 6.88 -16.21
CA GLY A 298 13.22 6.29 -17.45
C GLY A 298 12.22 5.42 -18.19
N SER A 299 12.60 4.84 -19.34
CA SER A 299 11.70 3.97 -20.12
C SER A 299 11.22 2.81 -19.25
N LEU A 300 9.92 2.84 -18.98
CA LEU A 300 9.24 2.20 -17.86
C LEU A 300 9.04 0.70 -18.06
N GLY A 301 10.11 -0.04 -18.34
CA GLY A 301 10.11 -1.50 -18.50
C GLY A 301 9.60 -2.25 -17.27
N ASN A 302 9.50 -1.59 -16.11
CA ASN A 302 9.02 -2.15 -14.85
C ASN A 302 7.98 -1.24 -14.15
N LEU A 303 7.38 -0.25 -14.83
CA LEU A 303 6.33 0.56 -14.19
C LEU A 303 5.02 -0.20 -14.18
N ASP A 304 4.49 -0.40 -12.99
CA ASP A 304 3.13 -0.84 -12.73
C ASP A 304 2.33 0.35 -12.20
N ILE A 305 1.33 0.78 -12.97
CA ILE A 305 0.42 1.87 -12.61
C ILE A 305 -0.86 1.28 -12.00
N ASP A 306 -1.09 1.47 -10.69
CA ASP A 306 -2.37 1.20 -10.01
C ASP A 306 -3.20 2.49 -9.98
N TYR A 307 -4.12 2.66 -10.96
CA TYR A 307 -5.03 3.81 -11.00
C TYR A 307 -6.38 3.52 -10.35
N ARG A 308 -6.79 4.37 -9.42
CA ARG A 308 -8.08 4.25 -8.72
C ARG A 308 -8.95 5.46 -8.97
N ASP A 309 -10.05 5.27 -9.72
CA ASP A 309 -11.05 6.31 -9.87
C ASP A 309 -11.98 6.32 -8.65
N ASN A 310 -12.08 7.49 -8.02
CA ASN A 310 -12.95 7.74 -6.89
C ASN A 310 -14.19 8.55 -7.29
N THR A 311 -14.49 8.71 -8.60
CA THR A 311 -15.77 9.25 -9.05
C THR A 311 -16.88 8.45 -8.35
N ASN A 312 -17.71 9.14 -7.58
CA ASN A 312 -18.83 8.48 -6.94
C ASN A 312 -19.73 7.92 -8.06
N LEU A 313 -19.76 6.60 -8.18
CA LEU A 313 -20.69 5.84 -9.03
C LEU A 313 -22.18 6.10 -8.72
N SER A 314 -22.49 7.02 -7.79
CA SER A 314 -23.83 7.46 -7.42
C SER A 314 -24.44 8.45 -8.41
N ASN A 315 -23.63 9.08 -9.28
CA ASN A 315 -24.19 9.91 -10.34
C ASN A 315 -24.82 8.97 -11.38
N LEU A 316 -26.13 9.13 -11.55
CA LEU A 316 -27.01 8.33 -12.41
C LEU A 316 -26.44 8.13 -13.83
N PRO A 317 -26.82 7.04 -14.52
CA PRO A 317 -26.47 6.83 -15.92
C PRO A 317 -27.00 8.00 -16.78
N GLY A 318 -26.14 8.95 -17.10
CA GLY A 318 -26.53 10.14 -17.86
C GLY A 318 -25.43 11.20 -17.99
N THR A 319 -24.67 11.47 -16.92
CA THR A 319 -23.51 12.37 -17.01
C THR A 319 -22.27 11.54 -17.34
N GLN A 320 -22.07 11.28 -18.64
CA GLN A 320 -20.90 10.57 -19.15
C GLN A 320 -19.68 11.46 -19.04
N ASP A 321 -18.88 11.26 -17.99
CA ASP A 321 -17.56 11.87 -17.94
C ASP A 321 -16.59 11.01 -18.77
N THR A 322 -16.47 11.31 -20.07
CA THR A 322 -15.53 10.64 -20.98
C THR A 322 -14.07 10.90 -20.61
N SER A 323 -13.81 11.94 -19.80
CA SER A 323 -12.45 12.38 -19.49
C SER A 323 -11.66 11.34 -18.68
N THR A 324 -12.31 10.49 -17.87
CA THR A 324 -11.63 9.43 -17.12
C THR A 324 -10.90 8.44 -18.03
N PHE A 325 -11.48 8.13 -19.18
CA PHE A 325 -10.91 7.13 -20.06
C PHE A 325 -9.84 7.71 -21.01
N ASP A 326 -9.99 8.95 -21.47
CA ASP A 326 -8.91 9.68 -22.15
C ASP A 326 -7.64 9.72 -21.27
N ARG A 327 -7.81 10.00 -19.98
CA ARG A 327 -6.71 10.01 -19.00
C ARG A 327 -6.10 8.64 -18.79
N PHE A 328 -6.92 7.60 -18.77
CA PHE A 328 -6.44 6.22 -18.74
C PHE A 328 -5.56 5.89 -19.95
N PHE A 329 -5.91 6.34 -21.14
CA PHE A 329 -5.06 6.14 -22.31
C PHE A 329 -3.69 6.82 -22.19
N ASN A 330 -3.66 8.02 -21.61
CA ASN A 330 -2.39 8.70 -21.33
C ASN A 330 -1.54 7.96 -20.29
N MET A 331 -2.16 7.16 -19.39
CA MET A 331 -1.42 6.31 -18.45
C MET A 331 -0.84 5.07 -19.12
N ILE A 332 -1.64 4.37 -19.93
CA ILE A 332 -1.17 3.12 -20.54
C ILE A 332 -0.11 3.35 -21.61
N SER A 333 0.01 4.57 -22.16
CA SER A 333 1.02 4.91 -23.18
C SER A 333 2.44 4.91 -22.63
N VAL A 334 2.60 5.08 -21.31
CA VAL A 334 3.90 5.17 -20.68
C VAL A 334 4.32 3.88 -19.98
N ALA A 335 3.39 3.06 -19.49
CA ALA A 335 3.69 1.90 -18.64
C ALA A 335 3.73 0.57 -19.39
N ARG A 336 4.61 -0.35 -18.96
CA ARG A 336 4.62 -1.74 -19.44
C ARG A 336 3.48 -2.57 -18.86
N ARG A 337 3.19 -2.39 -17.57
CA ARG A 337 2.07 -3.02 -16.88
C ARG A 337 1.15 -1.94 -16.33
N THR A 338 -0.15 -2.06 -16.55
CA THR A 338 -1.12 -1.14 -15.95
C THR A 338 -2.23 -1.92 -15.28
N ARG A 339 -2.60 -1.51 -14.08
CA ARG A 339 -3.75 -2.01 -13.32
C ARG A 339 -4.74 -0.88 -13.04
N LEU A 340 -5.98 -1.04 -13.50
CA LEU A 340 -7.03 -0.05 -13.37
C LEU A 340 -8.13 -0.53 -12.42
N PHE A 341 -8.51 0.27 -11.43
CA PHE A 341 -9.60 -0.04 -10.51
C PHE A 341 -10.81 0.91 -10.66
N GLY A 342 -12.01 0.32 -10.67
CA GLY A 342 -13.24 1.01 -10.26
C GLY A 342 -13.80 2.05 -11.24
N THR A 343 -13.35 2.03 -12.49
CA THR A 343 -13.84 2.95 -13.53
C THR A 343 -15.09 2.44 -14.21
N HIS A 344 -16.05 3.35 -14.45
CA HIS A 344 -16.99 3.18 -15.55
C HIS A 344 -16.32 3.72 -16.81
N ILE A 345 -16.23 2.89 -17.84
CA ILE A 345 -15.63 3.26 -19.13
C ILE A 345 -16.79 3.42 -20.14
N PRO A 346 -17.48 4.59 -20.13
CA PRO A 346 -18.53 4.84 -21.10
C PRO A 346 -17.91 4.88 -22.51
N ARG A 347 -18.71 4.48 -23.51
CA ARG A 347 -18.34 4.43 -24.93
C ARG A 347 -17.27 5.47 -25.30
N PHE A 348 -16.09 4.97 -25.67
CA PHE A 348 -15.01 5.82 -26.11
C PHE A 348 -15.07 6.06 -27.61
N GLN A 349 -14.85 7.30 -28.00
CA GLN A 349 -14.45 7.63 -29.35
C GLN A 349 -13.03 8.12 -29.26
N LEU A 350 -12.13 7.53 -30.05
CA LEU A 350 -10.78 8.06 -30.18
C LEU A 350 -10.90 9.53 -30.58
N PRO A 351 -10.26 10.46 -29.86
CA PRO A 351 -10.21 11.85 -30.30
C PRO A 351 -9.65 11.87 -31.72
N ALA A 352 -10.19 12.72 -32.60
CA ALA A 352 -9.86 12.77 -34.03
C ALA A 352 -8.42 13.24 -34.35
N GLY A 353 -7.48 13.13 -33.40
CA GLY A 353 -6.08 13.54 -33.51
C GLY A 353 -5.09 12.36 -33.44
N ASN A 354 -3.80 12.68 -33.33
CA ASN A 354 -2.71 11.71 -33.23
C ASN A 354 -2.88 10.85 -31.98
N VAL A 355 -3.45 9.67 -32.16
CA VAL A 355 -3.54 8.63 -31.16
C VAL A 355 -2.11 8.19 -30.83
N VAL A 356 -1.67 8.47 -29.60
CA VAL A 356 -0.36 8.03 -29.12
C VAL A 356 -0.40 6.51 -28.95
N MET A 357 0.21 5.79 -29.88
CA MET A 357 0.33 4.33 -29.77
C MET A 357 1.22 3.98 -28.57
N SER A 358 0.67 3.18 -27.66
CA SER A 358 1.44 2.55 -26.59
C SER A 358 2.17 1.32 -27.12
N THR A 359 3.41 1.52 -27.55
CA THR A 359 4.30 0.39 -27.88
C THR A 359 4.90 -0.26 -26.63
N SER A 360 4.76 0.37 -25.46
CA SER A 360 5.33 -0.09 -24.20
C SER A 360 4.41 -1.05 -23.43
N LEU A 361 3.08 -0.94 -23.56
CA LEU A 361 2.13 -1.74 -22.80
C LEU A 361 2.15 -3.22 -23.22
N HIS A 362 2.47 -4.10 -22.28
CA HIS A 362 2.48 -5.57 -22.45
C HIS A 362 1.41 -6.26 -21.61
N GLU A 363 1.06 -5.69 -20.45
CA GLU A 363 0.07 -6.27 -19.56
C GLU A 363 -0.93 -5.19 -19.09
N LEU A 364 -2.21 -5.51 -19.21
CA LEU A 364 -3.30 -4.67 -18.74
C LEU A 364 -4.23 -5.48 -17.85
N GLU A 365 -4.43 -5.00 -16.63
CA GLU A 365 -5.38 -5.55 -15.67
C GLU A 365 -6.48 -4.53 -15.39
N LEU A 366 -7.73 -4.90 -15.65
CA LEU A 366 -8.91 -4.10 -15.36
C LEU A 366 -9.66 -4.76 -14.20
N CYS A 367 -9.90 -4.00 -13.13
CA CYS A 367 -10.38 -4.48 -11.84
C CYS A 367 -11.67 -3.78 -11.42
N GLY A 368 -12.78 -4.52 -11.35
CA GLY A 368 -14.07 -3.98 -10.94
C GLY A 368 -14.63 -2.93 -11.90
N CYS A 369 -14.17 -2.92 -13.15
CA CYS A 369 -14.55 -1.93 -14.15
C CYS A 369 -15.89 -2.28 -14.82
N ILE A 370 -16.64 -1.25 -15.19
CA ILE A 370 -17.77 -1.40 -16.13
C ILE A 370 -17.28 -0.93 -17.49
N ILE A 371 -17.02 -1.87 -18.37
CA ILE A 371 -16.35 -1.69 -19.65
C ILE A 371 -17.39 -1.75 -20.75
N ASN A 372 -17.36 -0.79 -21.68
CA ASN A 372 -18.11 -0.93 -22.92
C ASN A 372 -17.34 -1.81 -23.92
N GLY A 373 -17.98 -2.75 -24.61
CA GLY A 373 -17.31 -3.61 -25.59
C GLY A 373 -16.48 -2.88 -26.67
N ARG A 374 -16.81 -1.61 -27.00
CA ARG A 374 -16.01 -0.79 -27.93
C ARG A 374 -14.62 -0.42 -27.41
N VAL A 375 -14.41 -0.48 -26.09
CA VAL A 375 -13.11 -0.23 -25.45
C VAL A 375 -12.04 -1.17 -25.99
N PHE A 376 -12.38 -2.45 -26.20
CA PHE A 376 -11.44 -3.43 -26.70
C PHE A 376 -10.97 -3.12 -28.12
N SER A 377 -11.87 -2.63 -28.99
CA SER A 377 -11.49 -2.20 -30.34
C SER A 377 -10.56 -0.98 -30.35
N VAL A 378 -10.62 -0.17 -29.29
CA VAL A 378 -9.70 0.95 -29.11
C VAL A 378 -8.37 0.44 -28.56
N LEU A 379 -8.38 -0.44 -27.55
CA LEU A 379 -7.17 -1.07 -27.02
C LEU A 379 -6.40 -1.81 -28.11
N ASP A 380 -7.10 -2.48 -29.02
CA ASP A 380 -6.52 -3.16 -30.18
C ASP A 380 -5.70 -2.23 -31.08
N GLN A 381 -6.15 -0.98 -31.20
CA GLN A 381 -5.47 0.03 -31.99
C GLN A 381 -4.31 0.64 -31.20
N VAL A 382 -4.56 1.03 -29.94
CA VAL A 382 -3.62 1.84 -29.14
C VAL A 382 -2.50 1.01 -28.53
N ALA A 383 -2.72 -0.26 -28.22
CA ALA A 383 -1.76 -1.12 -27.53
C ALA A 383 -1.43 -2.37 -28.35
N PRO A 384 -0.79 -2.23 -29.53
CA PRO A 384 -0.52 -3.35 -30.43
C PRO A 384 0.40 -4.43 -29.83
N ASN A 385 1.17 -4.08 -28.80
CA ASN A 385 2.09 -4.98 -28.10
C ASN A 385 1.48 -5.63 -26.86
N LEU A 386 0.19 -5.41 -26.57
CA LEU A 386 -0.48 -6.02 -25.43
C LEU A 386 -0.46 -7.54 -25.56
N LYS A 387 0.12 -8.22 -24.56
CA LYS A 387 0.24 -9.68 -24.49
C LYS A 387 -0.67 -10.30 -23.44
N TYR A 388 -0.92 -9.60 -22.34
CA TYR A 388 -1.68 -10.12 -21.22
C TYR A 388 -2.83 -9.18 -20.91
N LEU A 389 -4.06 -9.67 -21.01
CA LEU A 389 -5.26 -8.90 -20.65
C LEU A 389 -6.02 -9.63 -19.54
N ASN A 390 -6.10 -8.99 -18.38
CA ASN A 390 -6.76 -9.53 -17.19
C ASN A 390 -8.01 -8.70 -16.87
N LEU A 391 -9.17 -9.34 -16.84
CA LEU A 391 -10.46 -8.73 -16.52
C LEU A 391 -10.95 -9.31 -15.20
N ILE A 392 -10.66 -8.62 -14.10
CA ILE A 392 -10.96 -9.06 -12.74
C ILE A 392 -12.24 -8.38 -12.25
N SER A 393 -13.30 -9.15 -12.06
CA SER A 393 -14.60 -8.71 -11.56
C SER A 393 -15.22 -7.58 -12.40
N CYS A 394 -15.01 -7.59 -13.73
CA CYS A 394 -15.50 -6.58 -14.66
C CYS A 394 -16.90 -6.89 -15.25
N ILE A 395 -17.63 -5.83 -15.64
CA ILE A 395 -18.87 -5.91 -16.44
C ILE A 395 -18.55 -5.46 -17.86
N LEU A 396 -18.76 -6.29 -18.89
CA LEU A 396 -18.49 -5.88 -20.28
C LEU A 396 -19.70 -5.28 -21.02
N ASN A 397 -20.89 -5.39 -20.43
CA ASN A 397 -22.11 -4.82 -20.99
C ASN A 397 -23.16 -4.58 -19.90
N ILE A 398 -23.52 -3.31 -19.68
CA ILE A 398 -24.52 -2.92 -18.66
C ILE A 398 -25.93 -3.31 -19.07
N GLN A 399 -26.22 -3.30 -20.37
CA GLN A 399 -27.56 -3.56 -20.91
C GLN A 399 -27.85 -5.04 -21.08
N ARG A 400 -26.81 -5.83 -21.40
CA ARG A 400 -26.87 -7.29 -21.56
C ARG A 400 -25.72 -7.91 -20.81
N THR A 401 -25.85 -7.92 -19.49
CA THR A 401 -24.82 -8.36 -18.54
C THR A 401 -24.40 -9.82 -18.69
N GLN A 402 -25.07 -10.61 -19.55
CA GLN A 402 -24.71 -11.99 -19.86
C GLN A 402 -23.89 -12.16 -21.15
N ASN A 403 -23.72 -11.11 -21.95
CA ASN A 403 -23.00 -11.19 -23.22
C ASN A 403 -21.68 -10.41 -23.16
N TYR A 404 -20.59 -11.17 -23.20
CA TYR A 404 -19.22 -10.67 -23.19
C TYR A 404 -18.74 -10.64 -24.64
N HIS A 405 -18.29 -9.48 -25.12
CA HIS A 405 -17.72 -9.36 -26.46
C HIS A 405 -16.40 -8.60 -26.37
N ILE A 406 -15.31 -9.30 -26.63
CA ILE A 406 -13.94 -8.79 -26.64
C ILE A 406 -13.44 -8.85 -28.08
N LYS A 407 -13.35 -7.69 -28.73
CA LYS A 407 -12.95 -7.56 -30.14
C LYS A 407 -11.61 -6.83 -30.26
N MET A 408 -10.55 -7.59 -30.47
CA MET A 408 -9.16 -7.16 -30.60
C MET A 408 -8.44 -7.86 -31.78
N PRO A 409 -8.97 -7.77 -33.02
CA PRO A 409 -8.53 -8.57 -34.17
C PRO A 409 -7.08 -8.35 -34.61
N SER A 410 -6.45 -7.26 -34.17
CA SER A 410 -5.05 -6.94 -34.50
C SER A 410 -4.07 -7.41 -33.41
N SER A 411 -4.58 -7.80 -32.24
CA SER A 411 -3.78 -8.08 -31.04
C SER A 411 -3.36 -9.54 -30.96
N ASP A 412 -2.07 -9.75 -30.65
CA ASP A 412 -1.46 -11.05 -30.42
C ASP A 412 -1.37 -11.34 -28.92
N LEU A 413 -2.48 -11.84 -28.34
CA LEU A 413 -2.60 -12.07 -26.91
C LEU A 413 -1.93 -13.39 -26.53
N ALA A 414 -0.97 -13.34 -25.62
CA ALA A 414 -0.41 -14.52 -24.99
C ALA A 414 -1.43 -15.12 -24.00
N SER A 415 -2.11 -14.29 -23.22
CA SER A 415 -3.14 -14.72 -22.28
C SER A 415 -4.29 -13.72 -22.17
N LEU A 416 -5.50 -14.26 -22.02
CA LEU A 416 -6.70 -13.52 -21.63
C LEU A 416 -7.32 -14.19 -20.41
N SER A 417 -7.41 -13.46 -19.30
CA SER A 417 -8.05 -13.95 -18.09
C SER A 417 -9.33 -13.16 -17.79
N ILE A 418 -10.45 -13.83 -17.54
CA ILE A 418 -11.72 -13.24 -17.11
C ILE A 418 -12.10 -13.90 -15.78
N ILE A 419 -11.80 -13.22 -14.68
CA ILE A 419 -11.83 -13.78 -13.33
C ILE A 419 -12.83 -13.02 -12.47
N ILE A 420 -13.58 -13.71 -11.62
CA ILE A 420 -14.41 -13.11 -10.59
C ILE A 420 -13.80 -13.45 -9.23
N GLU A 421 -13.19 -12.44 -8.60
CA GLU A 421 -12.62 -12.60 -7.26
C GLU A 421 -13.65 -12.29 -6.18
N ARG A 422 -13.87 -13.26 -5.28
CA ARG A 422 -14.74 -13.09 -4.09
C ARG A 422 -14.16 -12.12 -3.06
N SER A 423 -12.82 -12.06 -2.97
CA SER A 423 -12.08 -11.26 -1.99
C SER A 423 -11.77 -9.84 -2.48
N PHE A 424 -12.37 -9.39 -3.58
CA PHE A 424 -12.14 -8.05 -4.11
C PHE A 424 -12.42 -6.95 -3.06
N ARG A 425 -13.25 -7.24 -2.05
CA ARG A 425 -13.43 -6.43 -0.84
C ARG A 425 -12.10 -6.11 -0.16
N ASP A 426 -11.26 -7.09 0.13
CA ASP A 426 -10.05 -6.89 0.95
C ASP A 426 -9.00 -6.06 0.20
N THR A 427 -8.91 -6.23 -1.12
CA THR A 427 -7.98 -5.50 -2.00
C THR A 427 -8.35 -4.00 -2.13
N ILE A 428 -9.64 -3.67 -2.14
CA ILE A 428 -10.11 -2.28 -2.19
C ILE A 428 -10.09 -1.64 -0.78
N CYS A 429 -10.51 -2.37 0.27
CA CYS A 429 -10.84 -1.82 1.59
C CYS A 429 -9.70 -1.13 2.36
N GLY A 430 -8.43 -1.30 1.98
CA GLY A 430 -7.30 -0.76 2.75
C GLY A 430 -7.29 0.76 2.97
N THR A 431 -8.09 1.55 2.23
CA THR A 431 -8.06 3.02 2.31
C THR A 431 -9.41 3.74 2.19
N TYR A 432 -10.55 3.02 2.17
CA TYR A 432 -11.85 3.68 1.93
C TYR A 432 -12.59 4.05 3.21
N ASP A 433 -13.24 5.21 3.16
CA ASP A 433 -14.29 5.62 4.08
C ASP A 433 -15.43 4.58 4.07
N VAL A 434 -15.80 4.10 5.26
CA VAL A 434 -16.79 3.05 5.54
C VAL A 434 -18.14 3.30 4.84
N PHE A 435 -18.50 4.56 4.60
CA PHE A 435 -19.75 4.90 3.91
C PHE A 435 -19.70 4.67 2.40
N LYS A 436 -18.56 4.91 1.74
CA LYS A 436 -18.40 4.67 0.29
C LYS A 436 -18.34 3.18 -0.05
N LEU A 437 -17.88 2.36 0.91
CA LEU A 437 -17.87 0.92 0.81
C LEU A 437 -19.27 0.33 0.61
N LYS A 438 -20.34 0.93 1.16
CA LYS A 438 -21.70 0.36 1.06
C LYS A 438 -22.26 0.37 -0.37
N ILE A 439 -21.96 1.39 -1.18
CA ILE A 439 -22.45 1.50 -2.57
C ILE A 439 -21.61 0.64 -3.51
N ALA A 440 -20.28 0.66 -3.36
CA ALA A 440 -19.39 -0.26 -4.07
C ALA A 440 -19.75 -1.71 -3.73
N ASP A 441 -20.08 -2.00 -2.47
CA ASP A 441 -20.51 -3.33 -2.02
C ASP A 441 -21.88 -3.72 -2.58
N LEU A 442 -22.85 -2.81 -2.70
CA LEU A 442 -24.13 -3.11 -3.36
C LEU A 442 -23.95 -3.40 -4.85
N LYS A 443 -23.05 -2.68 -5.54
CA LYS A 443 -22.74 -2.92 -6.96
C LYS A 443 -21.88 -4.16 -7.18
N LEU A 444 -20.90 -4.43 -6.32
CA LEU A 444 -20.12 -5.67 -6.31
C LEU A 444 -20.99 -6.87 -5.95
N ARG A 445 -21.95 -6.70 -5.04
CA ARG A 445 -22.99 -7.69 -4.76
C ARG A 445 -23.93 -7.88 -5.94
N SER A 446 -24.36 -6.83 -6.64
CA SER A 446 -25.17 -7.00 -7.85
C SER A 446 -24.37 -7.67 -8.97
N LEU A 447 -23.08 -7.35 -9.09
CA LEU A 447 -22.11 -8.01 -9.96
C LEU A 447 -21.98 -9.50 -9.66
N TRP A 448 -21.79 -9.81 -8.38
CA TRP A 448 -21.67 -11.16 -7.87
C TRP A 448 -22.97 -11.94 -8.01
N LEU A 449 -24.11 -11.33 -7.68
CA LEU A 449 -25.44 -11.91 -7.87
C LEU A 449 -25.66 -12.19 -9.36
N HIS A 450 -25.41 -11.21 -10.22
CA HIS A 450 -25.57 -11.33 -11.67
C HIS A 450 -24.70 -12.43 -12.26
N ASN A 451 -23.41 -12.47 -11.89
CA ASN A 451 -22.50 -13.49 -12.40
C ASN A 451 -22.76 -14.87 -11.78
N ASN A 452 -23.26 -14.95 -10.55
CA ASN A 452 -23.71 -16.23 -9.98
C ASN A 452 -25.05 -16.70 -10.55
N MET A 453 -25.91 -15.81 -11.07
CA MET A 453 -27.12 -16.23 -11.77
C MET A 453 -26.80 -17.07 -13.01
N ILE A 454 -25.61 -16.91 -13.61
CA ILE A 454 -25.13 -17.78 -14.69
C ILE A 454 -25.00 -19.24 -14.21
N GLY A 455 -24.83 -19.49 -12.90
CA GLY A 455 -24.58 -20.82 -12.35
C GLY A 455 -25.68 -21.43 -11.46
N THR A 456 -26.46 -20.65 -10.70
CA THR A 456 -27.13 -21.22 -9.51
C THR A 456 -28.59 -21.64 -9.66
N GLU A 457 -29.37 -21.08 -10.60
CA GLU A 457 -30.81 -21.41 -10.64
C GLU A 457 -31.22 -22.34 -11.79
N ASN A 458 -30.50 -22.37 -12.93
CA ASN A 458 -30.96 -23.13 -14.12
C ASN A 458 -29.93 -24.04 -14.81
N LYS A 459 -28.70 -24.22 -14.28
CA LYS A 459 -27.60 -24.91 -15.01
C LYS A 459 -27.46 -24.40 -16.45
N GLN A 460 -27.68 -23.10 -16.66
CA GLN A 460 -27.75 -22.52 -17.98
C GLN A 460 -26.40 -22.68 -18.67
N MET A 461 -26.40 -23.33 -19.83
CA MET A 461 -25.19 -23.45 -20.63
C MET A 461 -24.79 -22.06 -21.17
N VAL A 462 -23.49 -21.83 -21.27
CA VAL A 462 -22.88 -20.59 -21.80
C VAL A 462 -22.24 -20.92 -23.14
N SER A 463 -22.48 -20.11 -24.17
CA SER A 463 -21.74 -20.26 -25.44
C SER A 463 -20.43 -19.50 -25.37
N LEU A 464 -19.37 -20.09 -25.93
CA LEU A 464 -18.08 -19.45 -26.09
C LEU A 464 -17.63 -19.56 -27.55
N LEU A 465 -17.40 -18.42 -28.17
CA LEU A 465 -16.82 -18.29 -29.50
C LEU A 465 -15.43 -17.68 -29.37
N VAL A 466 -14.42 -18.39 -29.87
CA VAL A 466 -13.05 -17.86 -29.98
C VAL A 466 -12.68 -17.84 -31.45
N SER A 467 -12.47 -16.65 -32.00
CA SER A 467 -12.03 -16.45 -33.38
C SER A 467 -10.64 -15.84 -33.39
N THR A 468 -9.68 -16.58 -33.94
CA THR A 468 -8.31 -16.13 -34.23
C THR A 468 -8.11 -15.98 -35.74
N MET A 469 -6.93 -15.55 -36.19
CA MET A 469 -6.58 -15.63 -37.61
C MET A 469 -6.37 -17.06 -38.11
N SER A 470 -5.98 -17.98 -37.22
CA SER A 470 -5.68 -19.38 -37.55
C SER A 470 -6.92 -20.27 -37.51
N SER A 471 -7.87 -19.99 -36.62
CA SER A 471 -9.02 -20.86 -36.39
C SER A 471 -10.23 -20.10 -35.83
N THR A 472 -11.42 -20.68 -36.03
CA THR A 472 -12.64 -20.27 -35.31
C THR A 472 -13.16 -21.49 -34.58
N GLN A 473 -13.28 -21.38 -33.26
CA GLN A 473 -13.66 -22.48 -32.38
C GLN A 473 -14.94 -22.11 -31.63
N TYR A 474 -15.87 -23.06 -31.61
CA TYR A 474 -17.17 -22.92 -30.96
C TYR A 474 -17.25 -23.89 -29.80
N PHE A 475 -17.66 -23.38 -28.65
CA PHE A 475 -17.79 -24.17 -27.44
C PHE A 475 -19.15 -23.93 -26.79
N ALA A 476 -19.66 -24.97 -26.16
CA ALA A 476 -20.70 -24.85 -25.16
C ALA A 476 -20.10 -25.22 -23.79
N LEU A 477 -20.44 -24.45 -22.77
CA LEU A 477 -19.91 -24.56 -21.43
C LEU A 477 -21.04 -24.86 -20.46
N LYS A 478 -20.84 -25.84 -19.57
CA LYS A 478 -21.80 -26.18 -18.52
C LYS A 478 -21.19 -25.87 -17.15
N PRO A 479 -21.85 -25.04 -16.32
CA PRO A 479 -21.32 -24.66 -15.00
C PRO A 479 -21.36 -25.85 -14.03
N GLU A 480 -20.30 -26.64 -14.03
CA GLU A 480 -20.04 -27.79 -13.16
C GLU A 480 -18.64 -27.68 -12.55
N THR A 481 -18.29 -28.57 -11.60
CA THR A 481 -16.95 -28.61 -10.98
C THR A 481 -16.31 -29.98 -11.22
N PRO A 482 -15.32 -30.12 -12.15
CA PRO A 482 -14.81 -29.08 -13.06
C PRO A 482 -15.84 -28.69 -14.12
N THR A 483 -15.67 -27.53 -14.76
CA THR A 483 -16.58 -27.09 -15.82
C THR A 483 -16.48 -28.04 -16.99
N ALA A 484 -17.63 -28.59 -17.40
CA ALA A 484 -17.70 -29.41 -18.59
C ALA A 484 -17.67 -28.49 -19.82
N LEU A 485 -16.74 -28.78 -20.73
CA LEU A 485 -16.46 -28.03 -21.94
C LEU A 485 -16.61 -28.96 -23.13
N ARG A 486 -17.41 -28.57 -24.12
CA ARG A 486 -17.59 -29.32 -25.37
C ARG A 486 -17.31 -28.42 -26.57
N ALA A 487 -16.46 -28.88 -27.49
CA ALA A 487 -16.32 -28.25 -28.79
C ALA A 487 -17.51 -28.66 -29.68
N ILE A 488 -18.18 -27.70 -30.29
CA ILE A 488 -19.42 -27.90 -31.06
C ILE A 488 -19.26 -27.37 -32.49
N SER A 489 -20.18 -27.75 -33.38
CA SER A 489 -20.22 -27.21 -34.75
C SER A 489 -20.71 -25.75 -34.76
N GLU A 490 -20.38 -25.02 -35.82
CA GLU A 490 -20.92 -23.67 -36.05
C GLU A 490 -22.46 -23.66 -36.10
N GLN A 491 -23.06 -24.67 -36.75
CA GLN A 491 -24.52 -24.79 -36.84
C GLN A 491 -25.16 -24.97 -35.47
N ASP A 492 -24.56 -25.80 -34.61
CA ASP A 492 -25.03 -26.01 -33.25
C ASP A 492 -24.85 -24.74 -32.40
N TYR A 493 -23.74 -24.03 -32.58
CA TYR A 493 -23.52 -22.74 -31.93
C TYR A 493 -24.58 -21.70 -32.35
N LEU A 494 -24.93 -21.62 -33.64
CA LEU A 494 -25.94 -20.69 -34.15
C LEU A 494 -27.34 -21.03 -33.60
N LYS A 495 -27.71 -22.32 -33.57
CA LYS A 495 -28.94 -22.77 -32.90
C LYS A 495 -28.94 -22.41 -31.42
N PHE A 496 -27.80 -22.63 -30.75
CA PHE A 496 -27.66 -22.42 -29.32
C PHE A 496 -27.66 -20.93 -28.92
N SER A 497 -27.08 -20.06 -29.74
CA SER A 497 -26.96 -18.62 -29.49
C SER A 497 -28.23 -17.82 -29.83
N ALA A 498 -29.15 -18.38 -30.61
CA ALA A 498 -30.44 -17.75 -30.95
C ALA A 498 -31.36 -17.55 -29.73
N ASP A 499 -31.19 -18.34 -28.66
CA ASP A 499 -32.07 -18.39 -27.48
C ASP A 499 -31.80 -17.30 -26.42
N GLU A 500 -31.18 -16.17 -26.79
CA GLU A 500 -30.74 -15.11 -25.84
C GLU A 500 -29.85 -15.61 -24.69
N ARG A 501 -29.20 -16.77 -24.84
CA ARG A 501 -28.34 -17.37 -23.82
C ARG A 501 -27.08 -16.53 -23.60
N PRO A 502 -26.47 -16.60 -22.39
CA PRO A 502 -25.18 -15.99 -22.13
C PRO A 502 -24.14 -16.44 -23.15
N SER A 503 -23.48 -15.47 -23.78
CA SER A 503 -22.45 -15.71 -24.80
C SER A 503 -21.17 -14.96 -24.49
N ILE A 504 -20.03 -15.64 -24.62
CA ILE A 504 -18.70 -15.03 -24.58
C ILE A 504 -18.12 -15.10 -25.99
N VAL A 505 -17.86 -13.95 -26.59
CA VAL A 505 -17.27 -13.83 -27.92
C VAL A 505 -15.93 -13.14 -27.81
N ILE A 506 -14.88 -13.82 -28.28
CA ILE A 506 -13.51 -13.35 -28.26
C ILE A 506 -13.00 -13.38 -29.71
N GLU A 507 -12.67 -12.21 -30.24
CA GLU A 507 -12.07 -12.05 -31.57
C GLU A 507 -10.69 -11.42 -31.41
N CYS A 508 -9.62 -12.11 -31.82
CA CYS A 508 -8.26 -11.57 -31.76
C CYS A 508 -7.36 -12.09 -32.89
N ARG A 509 -6.12 -11.59 -33.03
CA ARG A 509 -5.20 -12.14 -34.05
C ARG A 509 -4.75 -13.54 -33.67
N SER A 510 -4.23 -13.65 -32.45
CA SER A 510 -3.83 -14.91 -31.82
C SER A 510 -4.16 -14.87 -30.33
N LEU A 511 -4.44 -16.03 -29.76
CA LEU A 511 -4.66 -16.22 -28.33
C LEU A 511 -3.92 -17.48 -27.90
N GLY A 512 -3.05 -17.40 -26.89
CA GLY A 512 -2.37 -18.57 -26.33
C GLY A 512 -3.25 -19.27 -25.30
N ASP A 513 -3.40 -18.63 -24.15
CA ASP A 513 -4.15 -19.15 -23.01
C ASP A 513 -5.43 -18.31 -22.75
N LEU A 514 -6.52 -18.98 -22.42
CA LEU A 514 -7.78 -18.39 -21.97
C LEU A 514 -8.15 -18.95 -20.59
N GLU A 515 -8.18 -18.09 -19.58
CA GLU A 515 -8.65 -18.42 -18.23
C GLU A 515 -10.02 -17.77 -18.01
N LEU A 516 -11.03 -18.58 -17.71
CA LEU A 516 -12.36 -18.14 -17.33
C LEU A 516 -12.67 -18.64 -15.92
N ASN A 517 -12.86 -17.72 -14.99
CA ASN A 517 -13.28 -18.04 -13.63
C ASN A 517 -14.46 -17.16 -13.24
N LEU A 518 -15.65 -17.54 -13.70
CA LEU A 518 -16.90 -16.82 -13.45
C LEU A 518 -17.70 -17.44 -12.29
N GLY A 519 -17.02 -18.00 -11.28
CA GLY A 519 -17.65 -18.62 -10.11
C GLY A 519 -17.88 -20.11 -10.28
N ALA A 520 -19.08 -20.51 -10.71
CA ALA A 520 -19.41 -21.92 -11.00
C ALA A 520 -18.80 -22.39 -12.32
N LEU A 521 -18.46 -21.46 -13.21
CA LEU A 521 -17.75 -21.69 -14.44
C LEU A 521 -16.25 -21.43 -14.22
N LYS A 522 -15.43 -22.47 -14.28
CA LYS A 522 -13.96 -22.43 -14.13
C LYS A 522 -13.30 -23.25 -15.23
N LEU A 523 -12.61 -22.58 -16.13
CA LEU A 523 -11.99 -23.18 -17.30
C LEU A 523 -10.62 -22.56 -17.56
N ASP A 524 -9.64 -23.42 -17.77
CA ASP A 524 -8.34 -23.06 -18.34
C ASP A 524 -8.23 -23.72 -19.71
N LEU A 525 -8.12 -22.91 -20.77
CA LEU A 525 -8.16 -23.34 -22.15
C LEU A 525 -6.90 -22.89 -22.89
N LYS A 526 -6.12 -23.86 -23.38
CA LYS A 526 -5.11 -23.62 -24.42
C LYS A 526 -5.78 -23.61 -25.78
N ILE A 527 -5.70 -22.48 -26.48
CA ILE A 527 -6.24 -22.32 -27.83
C ILE A 527 -5.32 -23.02 -28.83
N ASP A 528 -5.87 -23.43 -29.97
CA ASP A 528 -5.20 -24.22 -31.03
C ASP A 528 -4.75 -25.65 -30.65
N ALA A 529 -5.13 -26.15 -29.46
CA ALA A 529 -5.07 -27.58 -29.20
C ALA A 529 -6.20 -28.31 -29.95
N GLU A 530 -5.86 -29.30 -30.79
CA GLU A 530 -6.86 -30.11 -31.50
C GLU A 530 -7.81 -30.81 -30.51
N ARG A 531 -9.13 -30.62 -30.71
CA ARG A 531 -10.18 -31.24 -29.91
C ARG A 531 -11.25 -31.83 -30.83
N PRO A 532 -11.78 -33.03 -30.54
CA PRO A 532 -12.86 -33.61 -31.33
C PRO A 532 -14.13 -32.74 -31.21
N ILE A 533 -14.80 -32.54 -32.34
CA ILE A 533 -16.10 -31.87 -32.39
C ILE A 533 -17.18 -32.91 -32.04
N GLU A 534 -18.07 -32.56 -31.12
CA GLU A 534 -19.14 -33.45 -30.66
C GLU A 534 -20.52 -32.77 -30.84
N SER A 535 -21.57 -33.56 -31.12
CA SER A 535 -22.93 -33.05 -31.29
C SER A 535 -23.47 -32.45 -29.99
N ILE A 536 -24.13 -31.29 -30.06
CA ILE A 536 -24.73 -30.70 -28.86
C ILE A 536 -25.96 -31.49 -28.36
N GLU A 537 -26.66 -32.20 -29.25
CA GLU A 537 -27.89 -32.95 -28.93
C GLU A 537 -27.67 -34.05 -27.90
N ASP A 538 -26.46 -34.64 -27.85
CA ASP A 538 -26.11 -35.65 -26.86
C ASP A 538 -25.79 -35.05 -25.47
N TRP A 539 -25.75 -33.71 -25.35
CA TRP A 539 -25.34 -33.00 -24.13
C TRP A 539 -26.47 -32.27 -23.40
N ILE A 540 -27.50 -31.86 -24.16
CA ILE A 540 -28.74 -31.25 -23.65
C ILE A 540 -29.59 -32.34 -23.02
#